data_AF-A0A969MAS3-F1
#
_entry.id   AF-A0A969MAS3-F1
#
_cell.length_a   1.000
_cell.length_b   1.000
_cell.length_c   1.000
_cell.angle_alpha   90.00
_cell.angle_beta   90.00
_cell.angle_gamma   90.00
#
_symmetry.space_group_name_H-M   'P 1'
#
loop_
_entity.id
_entity.type
_entity.pdbx_description
1 polymer ?
#
loop_
_entity_poly.entity_id
_entity_poly.type
_entity_poly.pdbx_seq_one_letter_code
_entity_poly.pdbx_strand_id
1 'polypeptide(L)'
;MYEITEVLLCYPGFHALCLHRLAHWLHRRKINLIPRLISHIGRFLSGIEIHPGAQIGKGVFIDHGMGVVIGETAIVGDYTLIYQGVTLGGTGKESGKRHPTIGNNVVVGAGASVLGNIQIGDRTRIGAGSVVLRDVAPSCTIVGIPGREISRKQDVSLSPLEHGKLPDVEATVICSLLQRVEQLESMLQDLNQNRNIEKARKEILTKKR
;
A
#
# COMPACT_ATOMS: atom_id res chain seq x y z
N MET A 1 12.98 7.50 25.07
CA MET A 1 14.28 7.71 24.41
C MET A 1 15.06 6.44 24.69
N TYR A 2 15.14 5.54 23.73
CA TYR A 2 15.79 4.24 23.93
C TYR A 2 17.30 4.45 24.09
N GLU A 3 17.94 3.71 25.00
CA GLU A 3 19.39 3.70 25.05
C GLU A 3 19.95 3.08 23.76
N ILE A 4 21.08 3.57 23.28
CA ILE A 4 21.72 3.08 22.05
C ILE A 4 21.98 1.56 22.13
N THR A 5 22.27 1.07 23.34
CA THR A 5 22.43 -0.35 23.69
C THR A 5 21.19 -1.18 23.37
N GLU A 6 20.00 -0.68 23.71
CA GLU A 6 18.73 -1.35 23.46
C GLU A 6 18.44 -1.45 21.95
N VAL A 7 18.70 -0.38 21.19
CA VAL A 7 18.55 -0.42 19.73
C VAL A 7 19.52 -1.41 19.10
N LEU A 8 20.78 -1.43 19.56
CA LEU A 8 21.79 -2.35 19.04
C LEU A 8 21.51 -3.82 19.37
N LEU A 9 20.89 -4.11 20.52
CA LEU A 9 20.67 -5.48 20.98
C LEU A 9 19.27 -6.03 20.68
N CYS A 10 18.25 -5.16 20.63
CA CYS A 10 16.85 -5.58 20.64
C CYS A 10 16.07 -5.12 19.40
N TYR A 11 16.70 -4.40 18.45
CA TYR A 11 15.98 -3.91 17.27
C TYR A 11 16.15 -4.82 16.04
N PRO A 12 15.16 -5.69 15.74
CA PRO A 12 15.29 -6.71 14.69
C PRO A 12 15.49 -6.10 13.30
N GLY A 13 14.88 -4.94 13.03
CA GLY A 13 15.05 -4.19 11.78
C GLY A 13 16.50 -3.79 11.52
N PHE A 14 17.22 -3.39 12.57
CA PHE A 14 18.62 -3.01 12.47
C PHE A 14 19.50 -4.23 12.18
N HIS A 15 19.28 -5.34 12.88
CA HIS A 15 20.02 -6.59 12.65
C HIS A 15 19.80 -7.14 11.23
N ALA A 16 18.56 -7.14 10.75
CA ALA A 16 18.22 -7.58 9.40
C ALA A 16 18.94 -6.74 8.34
N LEU A 17 18.97 -5.41 8.50
CA LEU A 17 19.67 -4.51 7.59
C LEU A 17 21.19 -4.74 7.62
N CYS A 18 21.79 -4.96 8.79
CA CYS A 18 23.22 -5.24 8.91
C CYS A 18 23.61 -6.54 8.19
N LEU A 19 22.88 -7.63 8.47
CA LEU A 19 23.10 -8.93 7.83
C LEU A 19 22.84 -8.86 6.33
N HIS A 20 21.80 -8.14 5.90
CA HIS A 20 21.53 -7.91 4.49
C HIS A 20 22.69 -7.17 3.81
N ARG A 21 23.25 -6.11 4.41
CA ARG A 21 24.38 -5.37 3.81
C ARG A 21 25.61 -6.27 3.62
N LEU A 22 25.90 -7.16 4.58
CA LEU A 22 26.95 -8.17 4.44
C LEU A 22 26.62 -9.17 3.32
N ALA A 23 25.40 -9.73 3.31
CA ALA A 23 24.95 -10.68 2.29
C ALA A 23 24.97 -10.07 0.89
N HIS A 24 24.50 -8.83 0.73
CA HIS A 24 24.49 -8.07 -0.51
C HIS A 24 25.92 -7.80 -1.00
N TRP A 25 26.84 -7.44 -0.11
CA TRP A 25 28.25 -7.27 -0.46
C TRP A 25 28.88 -8.57 -1.00
N LEU A 26 28.64 -9.70 -0.33
CA LEU A 26 29.09 -11.02 -0.80
C LEU A 26 28.43 -11.40 -2.14
N HIS A 27 27.14 -11.11 -2.29
CA HIS A 27 26.37 -11.39 -3.50
C HIS A 27 26.92 -10.61 -4.71
N ARG A 28 27.26 -9.32 -4.54
CA ARG A 28 27.91 -8.51 -5.59
C ARG A 28 29.29 -9.02 -5.99
N ARG A 29 29.98 -9.75 -5.11
CA ARG A 29 31.24 -10.45 -5.42
C ARG A 29 31.03 -11.81 -6.10
N LYS A 30 29.80 -12.14 -6.50
CA LYS A 30 29.41 -13.40 -7.14
C LYS A 30 29.77 -14.64 -6.28
N ILE A 31 29.76 -14.46 -4.95
CA ILE A 31 29.84 -15.59 -4.02
C ILE A 31 28.47 -16.25 -4.00
N ASN A 32 28.44 -17.58 -4.15
CA ASN A 32 27.22 -18.33 -4.43
C ASN A 32 26.30 -18.48 -3.19
N LEU A 33 26.33 -19.63 -2.53
CA LEU A 33 25.38 -20.04 -1.49
C LEU A 33 25.41 -19.15 -0.23
N ILE A 34 26.58 -18.60 0.10
CA ILE A 34 26.83 -17.90 1.37
C ILE A 34 25.90 -16.69 1.59
N PRO A 35 25.74 -15.75 0.64
CA PRO A 35 24.74 -14.68 0.77
C PRO A 35 23.33 -15.16 1.11
N ARG A 36 22.88 -16.25 0.47
CA ARG A 36 21.52 -16.79 0.69
C ARG A 36 21.40 -17.40 2.08
N LEU A 37 22.44 -18.09 2.55
CA LEU A 37 22.48 -18.62 3.92
C LEU A 37 22.42 -17.49 4.96
N ILE A 38 23.18 -16.40 4.76
CA ILE A 38 23.13 -15.22 5.66
C ILE A 38 21.74 -14.59 5.67
N SER A 39 21.08 -14.48 4.51
CA SER A 39 19.71 -13.99 4.43
C SER A 39 18.73 -14.86 5.24
N HIS A 40 18.87 -16.19 5.19
CA HIS A 40 18.05 -17.11 5.99
C HIS A 40 18.34 -17.03 7.49
N ILE A 41 19.61 -16.87 7.88
CA ILE A 41 19.97 -16.62 9.29
C ILE A 41 19.36 -15.30 9.77
N GLY A 42 19.45 -14.24 8.95
CA GLY A 42 18.82 -12.96 9.24
C GLY A 42 17.31 -13.08 9.41
N ARG A 43 16.64 -13.81 8.51
CA ARG A 43 15.20 -14.12 8.63
C ARG A 43 14.88 -14.87 9.92
N PHE A 44 15.67 -15.88 10.28
CA PHE A 44 15.45 -16.66 11.50
C PHE A 44 15.55 -15.81 12.76
N LEU A 45 16.55 -14.92 12.83
CA LEU A 45 16.79 -14.08 14.01
C LEU A 45 15.84 -12.88 14.12
N SER A 46 15.39 -12.31 13.00
CA SER A 46 14.66 -11.05 12.97
C SER A 46 13.20 -11.15 12.53
N GLY A 47 12.80 -12.26 11.90
CA GLY A 47 11.50 -12.38 11.23
C GLY A 47 11.37 -11.59 9.93
N ILE A 48 12.45 -10.95 9.46
CA ILE A 48 12.51 -10.14 8.23
C ILE A 48 13.25 -10.91 7.14
N GLU A 49 12.61 -11.15 6.01
CA GLU A 49 13.25 -11.74 4.83
C GLU A 49 13.70 -10.64 3.86
N ILE A 50 15.00 -10.50 3.64
CA ILE A 50 15.57 -9.63 2.62
C ILE A 50 16.46 -10.46 1.71
N HIS A 51 16.10 -10.55 0.43
CA HIS A 51 16.93 -11.24 -0.56
C HIS A 51 18.30 -10.54 -0.71
N PRO A 52 19.44 -11.27 -0.83
CA PRO A 52 20.76 -10.65 -1.00
C PRO A 52 20.88 -9.76 -2.25
N GLY A 53 20.11 -10.07 -3.29
CA GLY A 53 20.03 -9.28 -4.53
C GLY A 53 19.29 -7.95 -4.40
N ALA A 54 18.48 -7.76 -3.34
CA ALA A 54 17.74 -6.52 -3.15
C ALA A 54 18.69 -5.34 -2.94
N GLN A 55 18.31 -4.17 -3.42
CA GLN A 55 19.09 -2.94 -3.25
C GLN A 55 18.42 -2.07 -2.20
N ILE A 56 19.12 -1.82 -1.09
CA ILE A 56 18.58 -1.06 0.05
C ILE A 56 19.40 0.21 0.26
N GLY A 57 18.72 1.35 0.17
CA GLY A 57 19.26 2.69 0.38
C GLY A 57 19.78 2.97 1.78
N LYS A 58 20.22 4.20 2.00
CA LYS A 58 20.68 4.73 3.28
C LYS A 58 19.49 5.18 4.12
N GLY A 59 19.62 5.06 5.45
CA GLY A 59 18.57 5.53 6.37
C GLY A 59 17.23 4.78 6.25
N VAL A 60 17.18 3.64 5.55
CA VAL A 60 15.99 2.77 5.55
C VAL A 60 15.74 2.27 6.97
N PHE A 61 14.51 2.39 7.42
CA PHE A 61 14.09 2.00 8.76
C PHE A 61 12.97 0.96 8.65
N ILE A 62 13.20 -0.20 9.27
CA ILE A 62 12.22 -1.29 9.32
C ILE A 62 11.69 -1.37 10.75
N ASP A 63 10.45 -0.94 10.94
CA ASP A 63 9.83 -0.88 12.26
C ASP A 63 8.96 -2.09 12.56
N HIS A 64 9.14 -2.63 13.77
CA HIS A 64 8.67 -3.94 14.25
C HIS A 64 9.16 -5.15 13.43
N GLY A 65 9.13 -5.06 12.10
CA GLY A 65 9.84 -5.91 11.14
C GLY A 65 9.28 -7.31 10.92
N MET A 66 8.56 -7.89 11.88
CA MET A 66 8.04 -9.25 11.75
C MET A 66 7.21 -9.41 10.47
N GLY A 67 7.54 -10.42 9.65
CA GLY A 67 6.81 -10.73 8.43
C GLY A 67 7.08 -9.80 7.25
N VAL A 68 8.09 -8.93 7.32
CA VAL A 68 8.55 -8.15 6.16
C VAL A 68 9.25 -9.07 5.17
N VAL A 69 8.87 -8.97 3.89
CA VAL A 69 9.44 -9.74 2.78
C VAL A 69 9.89 -8.80 1.66
N ILE A 70 11.18 -8.80 1.34
CA ILE A 70 11.78 -7.99 0.27
C ILE A 70 12.45 -8.90 -0.75
N GLY A 71 11.89 -8.93 -1.95
CA GLY A 71 12.32 -9.84 -3.01
C GLY A 71 13.61 -9.45 -3.73
N GLU A 72 14.10 -10.38 -4.56
CA GLU A 72 15.43 -10.34 -5.19
C GLU A 72 15.75 -9.08 -5.96
N THR A 73 14.82 -8.62 -6.78
CA THR A 73 15.06 -7.48 -7.68
C THR A 73 14.45 -6.20 -7.13
N ALA A 74 14.05 -6.18 -5.86
CA ALA A 74 13.48 -5.00 -5.22
C ALA A 74 14.55 -3.92 -5.06
N ILE A 75 14.14 -2.67 -5.23
CA ILE A 75 14.98 -1.49 -4.96
C ILE A 75 14.22 -0.65 -3.93
N VAL A 76 14.90 -0.26 -2.85
CA VAL A 76 14.34 0.58 -1.79
C VAL A 76 15.19 1.83 -1.67
N GLY A 77 14.57 2.99 -1.91
CA GLY A 77 15.20 4.30 -1.83
C GLY A 77 15.56 4.73 -0.40
N ASP A 78 16.31 5.82 -0.32
CA ASP A 78 16.83 6.35 0.93
C ASP A 78 15.72 6.85 1.85
N TYR A 79 15.91 6.70 3.16
CA TYR A 79 15.01 7.18 4.22
C TYR A 79 13.58 6.61 4.13
N THR A 80 13.44 5.42 3.54
CA THR A 80 12.17 4.70 3.47
C THR A 80 11.84 4.07 4.83
N LEU A 81 10.59 4.24 5.27
CA LEU A 81 10.04 3.58 6.46
C LEU A 81 9.18 2.39 6.04
N ILE A 82 9.47 1.20 6.57
CA ILE A 82 8.76 -0.04 6.30
C ILE A 82 8.25 -0.62 7.61
N TYR A 83 6.95 -0.86 7.73
CA TYR A 83 6.34 -1.49 8.90
C TYR A 83 6.28 -3.02 8.79
N GLN A 84 5.87 -3.69 9.87
CA GLN A 84 5.67 -5.13 9.92
C GLN A 84 4.72 -5.66 8.83
N GLY A 85 4.92 -6.90 8.41
CA GLY A 85 4.06 -7.59 7.45
C GLY A 85 4.10 -7.04 6.02
N VAL A 86 4.97 -6.08 5.71
CA VAL A 86 5.08 -5.52 4.37
C VAL A 86 5.68 -6.52 3.39
N THR A 87 5.08 -6.63 2.20
CA THR A 87 5.60 -7.45 1.10
C THR A 87 5.99 -6.59 -0.08
N LEU A 88 7.28 -6.59 -0.45
CA LEU A 88 7.81 -6.08 -1.71
C LEU A 88 8.08 -7.27 -2.64
N GLY A 89 6.99 -7.75 -3.24
CA GLY A 89 6.90 -9.05 -3.91
C GLY A 89 6.87 -8.95 -5.43
N GLY A 90 7.03 -10.09 -6.10
CA GLY A 90 6.87 -10.19 -7.55
C GLY A 90 5.51 -10.71 -7.97
N THR A 91 5.18 -10.52 -9.25
CA THR A 91 3.96 -11.04 -9.88
C THR A 91 4.32 -12.10 -10.92
N GLY A 92 3.69 -13.28 -10.83
CA GLY A 92 3.73 -14.29 -11.90
C GLY A 92 5.11 -14.88 -12.25
N LYS A 93 5.29 -15.23 -13.54
CA LYS A 93 6.45 -15.95 -14.12
C LYS A 93 7.45 -15.02 -14.83
N GLU A 94 7.46 -13.72 -14.51
CA GLU A 94 8.38 -12.79 -15.16
C GLU A 94 9.84 -13.12 -14.82
N SER A 95 10.66 -13.21 -15.87
CA SER A 95 12.10 -13.39 -15.74
C SER A 95 12.78 -12.03 -15.60
N GLY A 96 13.79 -11.93 -14.73
CA GLY A 96 14.53 -10.70 -14.48
C GLY A 96 13.91 -9.79 -13.41
N LYS A 97 13.80 -8.49 -13.71
CA LYS A 97 13.27 -7.46 -12.81
C LYS A 97 11.75 -7.63 -12.69
N ARG A 98 11.30 -8.03 -11.50
CA ARG A 98 9.92 -8.46 -11.22
C ARG A 98 9.37 -7.97 -9.87
N HIS A 99 10.19 -7.28 -9.09
CA HIS A 99 9.85 -6.74 -7.78
C HIS A 99 9.82 -5.21 -7.85
N PRO A 100 9.19 -4.51 -6.91
CA PRO A 100 8.99 -3.06 -7.01
C PRO A 100 10.28 -2.26 -6.85
N THR A 101 10.21 -1.01 -7.29
CA THR A 101 11.18 0.05 -7.04
C THR A 101 10.50 1.11 -6.18
N ILE A 102 10.94 1.23 -4.93
CA ILE A 102 10.44 2.20 -3.97
C ILE A 102 11.34 3.43 -3.98
N GLY A 103 10.76 4.61 -4.18
CA GLY A 103 11.45 5.90 -4.15
C GLY A 103 11.95 6.29 -2.76
N ASN A 104 12.47 7.50 -2.65
CA ASN A 104 13.04 8.04 -1.41
C ASN A 104 11.94 8.60 -0.50
N ASN A 105 12.16 8.53 0.82
CA ASN A 105 11.24 9.05 1.84
C ASN A 105 9.83 8.45 1.74
N VAL A 106 9.71 7.22 1.27
CA VAL A 106 8.42 6.51 1.18
C VAL A 106 8.07 5.93 2.54
N VAL A 107 6.78 5.94 2.88
CA VAL A 107 6.26 5.21 4.05
C VAL A 107 5.42 4.04 3.55
N VAL A 108 5.77 2.82 3.95
CA VAL A 108 5.04 1.60 3.62
C VAL A 108 4.38 1.06 4.89
N GLY A 109 3.07 1.30 5.01
CA GLY A 109 2.27 0.95 6.18
C GLY A 109 2.20 -0.55 6.46
N ALA A 110 1.85 -0.90 7.69
CA ALA A 110 1.84 -2.28 8.16
C ALA A 110 0.97 -3.19 7.28
N GLY A 111 1.48 -4.37 6.91
CA GLY A 111 0.77 -5.35 6.09
C GLY A 111 0.55 -4.94 4.62
N ALA A 112 1.09 -3.81 4.16
CA ALA A 112 0.95 -3.41 2.77
C ALA A 112 1.71 -4.36 1.82
N SER A 113 1.11 -4.66 0.68
CA SER A 113 1.70 -5.49 -0.37
C SER A 113 1.91 -4.67 -1.64
N VAL A 114 3.17 -4.54 -2.06
CA VAL A 114 3.57 -3.86 -3.31
C VAL A 114 4.11 -4.93 -4.23
N LEU A 115 3.38 -5.23 -5.31
CA LEU A 115 3.61 -6.42 -6.11
C LEU A 115 3.92 -6.08 -7.57
N GLY A 116 4.98 -6.72 -8.09
CA GLY A 116 5.36 -6.62 -9.50
C GLY A 116 6.46 -5.59 -9.75
N ASN A 117 6.91 -5.51 -11.01
CA ASN A 117 7.88 -4.50 -11.44
C ASN A 117 7.21 -3.12 -11.61
N ILE A 118 6.85 -2.51 -10.48
CA ILE A 118 6.22 -1.19 -10.42
C ILE A 118 7.09 -0.17 -9.70
N GLN A 119 6.88 1.11 -10.01
CA GLN A 119 7.59 2.24 -9.43
C GLN A 119 6.70 3.01 -8.48
N ILE A 120 7.19 3.22 -7.26
CA ILE A 120 6.57 4.08 -6.25
C ILE A 120 7.39 5.36 -6.17
N GLY A 121 6.78 6.50 -6.51
CA GLY A 121 7.46 7.78 -6.47
C GLY A 121 7.87 8.24 -5.06
N ASP A 122 8.80 9.20 -5.01
CA ASP A 122 9.33 9.76 -3.77
C ASP A 122 8.26 10.40 -2.89
N ARG A 123 8.45 10.35 -1.56
CA ARG A 123 7.54 10.95 -0.56
C ARG A 123 6.12 10.40 -0.58
N THR A 124 5.91 9.26 -1.24
CA THR A 124 4.62 8.58 -1.29
C THR A 124 4.35 7.81 0.00
N ARG A 125 3.08 7.71 0.38
CA ARG A 125 2.63 6.93 1.54
C ARG A 125 1.69 5.83 1.12
N ILE A 126 1.99 4.60 1.51
CA ILE A 126 1.16 3.43 1.28
C ILE A 126 0.49 3.11 2.61
N GLY A 127 -0.83 3.14 2.64
CA GLY A 127 -1.62 2.84 3.82
C GLY A 127 -1.45 1.39 4.28
N ALA A 128 -1.71 1.14 5.56
CA ALA A 128 -1.71 -0.20 6.11
C ALA A 128 -2.68 -1.12 5.34
N GLY A 129 -2.30 -2.39 5.16
CA GLY A 129 -3.09 -3.41 4.47
C GLY A 129 -3.35 -3.16 2.98
N SER A 130 -2.78 -2.11 2.37
CA SER A 130 -3.07 -1.76 0.99
C SER A 130 -2.34 -2.68 0.00
N VAL A 131 -2.95 -2.96 -1.15
CA VAL A 131 -2.35 -3.80 -2.21
C VAL A 131 -2.08 -2.96 -3.45
N VAL A 132 -0.81 -2.64 -3.71
CA VAL A 132 -0.39 -1.78 -4.82
C VAL A 132 0.08 -2.63 -5.99
N LEU A 133 -0.59 -2.46 -7.13
CA LEU A 133 -0.41 -3.26 -8.35
C LEU A 133 -0.03 -2.42 -9.59
N ARG A 134 0.22 -1.12 -9.42
CA ARG A 134 0.50 -0.18 -10.50
C ARG A 134 1.48 0.90 -10.05
N ASP A 135 2.12 1.55 -11.01
CA ASP A 135 2.98 2.70 -10.75
C ASP A 135 2.23 3.83 -10.06
N VAL A 136 2.96 4.58 -9.23
CA VAL A 136 2.42 5.64 -8.38
C VAL A 136 3.30 6.85 -8.49
N ALA A 137 2.68 8.00 -8.77
CA ALA A 137 3.38 9.27 -8.83
C ALA A 137 3.99 9.66 -7.45
N PRO A 138 5.04 10.50 -7.44
CA PRO A 138 5.60 11.02 -6.19
C PRO A 138 4.59 11.83 -5.37
N SER A 139 4.79 11.85 -4.06
CA SER A 139 4.02 12.65 -3.09
C SER A 139 2.53 12.30 -3.02
N CYS A 140 2.18 11.06 -3.39
CA CYS A 140 0.82 10.54 -3.32
C CYS A 140 0.55 9.78 -2.01
N THR A 141 -0.72 9.56 -1.71
CA THR A 141 -1.15 8.63 -0.66
C THR A 141 -2.02 7.56 -1.27
N ILE A 142 -1.72 6.29 -1.01
CA ILE A 142 -2.42 5.13 -1.57
C ILE A 142 -3.08 4.38 -0.43
N VAL A 143 -4.35 4.01 -0.61
CA VAL A 143 -5.05 3.12 0.33
C VAL A 143 -5.92 2.10 -0.41
N GLY A 144 -6.24 1.00 0.27
CA GLY A 144 -7.25 0.04 -0.14
C GLY A 144 -6.72 -1.15 -0.95
N ILE A 145 -7.65 -2.02 -1.36
CA ILE A 145 -7.37 -3.26 -2.09
C ILE A 145 -8.33 -3.32 -3.30
N PRO A 146 -7.84 -3.13 -4.54
CA PRO A 146 -6.51 -2.66 -4.91
C PRO A 146 -6.30 -1.18 -4.52
N GLY A 147 -5.05 -0.81 -4.29
CA GLY A 147 -4.63 0.50 -3.84
C GLY A 147 -5.00 1.60 -4.83
N ARG A 148 -5.68 2.64 -4.33
CA ARG A 148 -6.08 3.82 -5.10
C ARG A 148 -5.36 5.04 -4.57
N GLU A 149 -4.86 5.86 -5.49
CA GLU A 149 -4.32 7.17 -5.16
C GLU A 149 -5.46 8.07 -4.67
N ILE A 150 -5.24 8.67 -3.51
CA ILE A 150 -6.11 9.68 -2.97
C ILE A 150 -5.47 11.02 -3.32
N SER A 151 -6.06 11.73 -4.29
CA SER A 151 -5.54 13.03 -4.70
C SER A 151 -5.74 14.03 -3.55
N ARG A 152 -4.65 14.49 -2.94
CA ARG A 152 -4.69 15.63 -2.02
C ARG A 152 -4.91 16.90 -2.82
N LYS A 153 -6.15 17.38 -2.86
CA LYS A 153 -6.34 18.82 -2.77
C LYS A 153 -5.89 19.22 -1.35
N GLN A 154 -4.75 19.92 -1.28
CA GLN A 154 -4.22 20.69 -0.15
C GLN A 154 -3.30 20.02 0.87
N ASP A 155 -2.29 20.82 1.22
CA ASP A 155 -1.20 20.65 2.18
C ASP A 155 -1.70 20.35 3.59
N VAL A 156 -2.04 19.10 3.87
CA VAL A 156 -2.09 18.63 5.26
C VAL A 156 -0.78 17.91 5.53
N SER A 157 0.06 18.51 6.37
CA SER A 157 1.26 17.90 6.94
C SER A 157 0.84 16.76 7.89
N LEU A 158 0.25 15.70 7.35
CA LEU A 158 0.05 14.48 8.12
C LEU A 158 1.43 14.00 8.54
N SER A 159 1.65 13.76 9.82
CA SER A 159 2.91 13.19 10.28
C SER A 159 3.07 11.78 9.68
N PRO A 160 4.31 11.28 9.44
CA PRO A 160 4.54 9.96 8.83
C PRO A 160 3.83 8.80 9.54
N LEU A 161 3.43 8.98 10.80
CA LEU A 161 2.90 7.94 11.68
C LEU A 161 1.35 7.88 11.72
N GLU A 162 0.64 8.87 11.16
CA GLU A 162 -0.82 9.00 11.27
C GLU A 162 -1.60 8.14 10.26
N HIS A 163 -1.44 6.83 10.32
CA HIS A 163 -2.12 5.88 9.43
C HIS A 163 -3.64 5.86 9.62
N GLY A 164 -4.14 6.16 10.84
CA GLY A 164 -5.58 6.17 11.14
C GLY A 164 -6.35 7.37 10.59
N LYS A 165 -5.67 8.37 10.02
CA LYS A 165 -6.31 9.57 9.42
C LYS A 165 -6.44 9.49 7.90
N LEU A 166 -6.15 8.32 7.33
CA LEU A 166 -6.29 8.12 5.90
C LEU A 166 -7.78 8.02 5.52
N PRO A 167 -8.22 8.66 4.43
CA PRO A 167 -9.62 8.66 4.05
C PRO A 167 -10.06 7.29 3.56
N ASP A 168 -11.30 6.93 3.90
CA ASP A 168 -11.95 5.70 3.47
C ASP A 168 -12.59 5.88 2.09
N VAL A 169 -11.88 5.37 1.07
CA VAL A 169 -12.34 5.39 -0.32
C VAL A 169 -13.58 4.52 -0.54
N GLU A 170 -13.76 3.45 0.24
CA GLU A 170 -14.91 2.55 0.11
C GLU A 170 -16.16 3.23 0.66
N ALA A 171 -16.08 3.80 1.87
CA ALA A 171 -17.17 4.57 2.46
C ALA A 171 -17.62 5.71 1.54
N THR A 172 -16.68 6.43 0.91
CA THR A 172 -17.00 7.52 -0.03
C THR A 172 -17.83 7.02 -1.23
N VAL A 173 -17.45 5.89 -1.82
CA VAL A 173 -18.19 5.28 -2.94
C VAL A 173 -19.55 4.77 -2.49
N ILE A 174 -19.63 4.12 -1.33
CA ILE A 174 -20.90 3.63 -0.76
C ILE A 174 -21.87 4.79 -0.54
N CYS A 175 -21.43 5.89 0.05
CA CYS A 175 -22.27 7.08 0.23
C CYS A 175 -22.76 7.64 -1.12
N SER A 176 -21.89 7.72 -2.13
CA SER A 176 -22.28 8.18 -3.47
C SER A 176 -23.31 7.26 -4.13
N LEU A 177 -23.22 5.94 -3.91
CA LEU A 177 -24.18 4.98 -4.43
C LEU A 177 -25.52 5.09 -3.69
N LEU A 178 -25.51 5.21 -2.35
CA LEU A 178 -26.73 5.38 -1.55
C LEU A 178 -27.48 6.65 -1.94
N GLN A 179 -26.78 7.76 -2.11
CA GLN A 179 -27.37 9.02 -2.56
C GLN A 179 -27.98 8.88 -3.96
N ARG A 180 -27.37 8.06 -4.84
CA ARG A 180 -27.93 7.79 -6.17
C ARG A 180 -29.18 6.91 -6.11
N VAL A 181 -29.22 5.93 -5.21
CA VAL A 181 -30.41 5.10 -4.97
C VAL A 181 -31.56 5.97 -4.46
N GLU A 182 -31.32 6.84 -3.48
CA GLU A 182 -32.32 7.76 -2.94
C GLU A 182 -32.90 8.69 -4.04
N GLN A 183 -32.03 9.23 -4.91
CA GLN A 183 -32.48 10.02 -6.07
C GLN A 183 -33.36 9.21 -7.03
N LEU A 184 -32.99 7.95 -7.31
CA LEU A 184 -33.77 7.09 -8.21
C LEU A 184 -35.12 6.70 -7.60
N GLU A 185 -35.17 6.46 -6.29
CA GLU A 185 -36.41 6.19 -5.55
C GLU A 185 -37.35 7.40 -5.58
N SER A 186 -36.83 8.61 -5.38
CA SER A 186 -37.60 9.85 -5.50
C SER A 186 -38.15 10.03 -6.91
N MET A 187 -37.34 9.83 -7.96
CA MET A 187 -37.81 9.91 -9.34
C MET A 187 -38.91 8.87 -9.67
N LEU A 188 -38.83 7.66 -9.11
CA LEU A 188 -39.85 6.63 -9.28
C LEU A 188 -41.17 7.00 -8.59
N GLN A 189 -41.09 7.61 -7.40
CA GLN A 189 -42.27 8.11 -6.69
C GLN A 189 -42.99 9.19 -7.49
N ASP A 190 -42.25 10.18 -8.02
CA ASP A 190 -42.81 11.25 -8.85
C ASP A 190 -43.47 10.72 -10.13
N LEU A 191 -42.82 9.77 -10.81
CA LEU A 191 -43.36 9.13 -12.02
C LEU A 191 -44.64 8.35 -11.72
N ASN A 192 -44.68 7.60 -10.62
CA ASN A 192 -45.88 6.87 -10.21
C ASN A 192 -47.03 7.82 -9.85
N GLN A 193 -46.73 8.93 -9.17
CA GLN A 193 -47.72 9.95 -8.85
C GLN A 193 -48.30 10.60 -10.10
N ASN A 194 -47.45 10.99 -11.06
CA ASN A 194 -47.88 11.55 -12.35
C ASN A 194 -48.73 10.56 -13.15
N ARG A 195 -48.33 9.29 -13.21
CA ARG A 195 -49.07 8.23 -13.90
C ARG A 195 -50.44 7.97 -13.26
N ASN A 196 -50.55 8.06 -11.93
CA ASN A 196 -51.82 7.97 -11.22
C ASN A 196 -52.73 9.16 -11.50
N ILE A 197 -52.18 10.38 -11.55
CA ILE A 197 -52.91 11.60 -11.93
C ILE A 197 -53.44 11.49 -13.37
N GLU A 198 -52.63 11.00 -14.32
CA GLU A 198 -53.07 10.79 -15.70
C GLU A 198 -54.19 9.75 -15.83
N LYS A 199 -54.11 8.64 -15.09
CA LYS A 199 -55.19 7.65 -15.03
C LYS A 199 -56.49 8.26 -14.51
N ALA A 200 -56.43 8.98 -13.39
CA ALA A 200 -57.60 9.64 -12.81
C ALA A 200 -58.21 10.68 -13.78
N ARG A 201 -57.37 11.46 -14.48
CA ARG A 201 -57.84 12.40 -15.52
C ARG A 201 -58.56 11.68 -16.66
N LYS A 202 -58.03 10.55 -17.15
CA LYS A 202 -58.68 9.75 -18.21
C LYS A 202 -60.02 9.18 -17.76
N GLU A 203 -60.12 8.67 -16.53
CA GLU A 203 -61.37 8.13 -15.96
C GLU A 203 -62.47 9.19 -15.80
N ILE A 204 -62.09 10.41 -15.41
CA ILE A 204 -63.05 11.53 -15.35
C ILE A 204 -63.54 11.91 -16.75
N LEU A 205 -62.66 11.87 -17.76
CA LEU A 205 -63.02 12.21 -19.13
C LEU A 205 -63.97 11.18 -19.77
N THR A 206 -63.79 9.89 -19.46
CA THR A 206 -64.67 8.82 -19.97
C THR A 206 -66.04 8.77 -19.29
N LYS A 207 -66.16 9.21 -18.02
CA LYS A 207 -67.47 9.30 -17.32
C LYS A 207 -68.33 10.51 -17.72
N LYS A 208 -67.79 11.48 -18.47
CA LYS A 208 -68.52 12.67 -18.94
C LYS A 208 -69.11 12.54 -20.35
N ARG A 209 -69.01 11.37 -20.97
CA ARG A 209 -69.70 10.98 -22.21
C ARG A 209 -70.80 9.99 -21.89
#